data_AF-A0A9D0YT48-F1
#
_entry.id   AF-A0A9D0YT48-F1
#
_cell.length_a   1.000
_cell.length_b   1.000
_cell.length_c   1.000
_cell.angle_alpha   90.00
_cell.angle_beta   90.00
_cell.angle_gamma   90.00
#
_symmetry.space_group_name_H-M   'P 1'
#
loop_
_entity.id
_entity.type
_entity.pdbx_description
1 polymer ?
#
loop_
_entity_poly.entity_id
_entity_poly.type
_entity_poly.pdbx_seq_one_letter_code
_entity_poly.pdbx_strand_id
1 'polypeptide(L)'
;MVEPACAGAVERYVDLSRFYSWEGLQPIKGDIIAAGQACSACYKRVYRCLGAAGELLEDVHDRVTSDLLTQKLARRARGIILRELKPVAAAPGVEHQGFLSAVTYQGSVTIWETVEAQAGRVYELWDSYGLAHDLLAPILAAGLATGHQVVACPDPMAPQRLAHLIFPDLSLAFVTSNAAAPWPHHPYRRLRLDAMVDREVYRSSRPRLRFAQKVAQALVDQAIDGLRQAKAAHDNLEALYNPYVDFDGVYQTADQVAEEIFSLPQ
;
A
#
# COMPACT_ATOMS: atom_id res chain seq x y z
N MET A 1 -7.09 7.99 23.71
CA MET A 1 -5.80 8.30 24.35
C MET A 1 -4.91 7.10 24.08
N VAL A 2 -3.83 7.26 23.33
CA VAL A 2 -2.84 6.18 23.14
C VAL A 2 -1.97 6.20 24.39
N GLU A 3 -2.07 5.18 25.21
CA GLU A 3 -1.27 5.06 26.42
C GLU A 3 0.06 4.38 26.06
N PRO A 4 1.21 4.99 26.40
CA PRO A 4 2.52 4.42 26.11
C PRO A 4 2.69 3.12 26.89
N ALA A 5 3.08 2.06 26.19
CA ALA A 5 3.43 0.78 26.79
C ALA A 5 4.67 0.89 27.69
N CYS A 6 5.57 1.83 27.41
CA CYS A 6 6.79 2.05 28.17
C CYS A 6 7.17 3.54 28.23
N ALA A 7 6.35 4.30 28.96
CA ALA A 7 6.53 5.73 29.17
C ALA A 7 7.91 6.07 29.76
N GLY A 8 8.59 7.05 29.17
CA GLY A 8 9.86 7.60 29.63
C GLY A 8 11.10 6.77 29.30
N ALA A 9 10.95 5.49 28.92
CA ALA A 9 12.07 4.65 28.50
C ALA A 9 12.23 4.62 26.97
N VAL A 10 11.13 4.44 26.24
CA VAL A 10 11.12 4.45 24.75
C VAL A 10 9.99 5.28 24.15
N GLU A 11 9.04 5.74 24.96
CA GLU A 11 7.88 6.52 24.51
C GLU A 11 7.69 7.77 25.39
N ARG A 12 7.29 8.88 24.78
CA ARG A 12 6.97 10.13 25.47
C ARG A 12 5.77 10.80 24.82
N TYR A 13 4.90 11.41 25.62
CA TYR A 13 3.83 12.25 25.11
C TYR A 13 4.37 13.57 24.56
N VAL A 14 3.89 13.98 23.40
CA VAL A 14 4.04 15.33 22.86
C VAL A 14 2.68 16.00 22.92
N ASP A 15 2.49 16.91 23.87
CA ASP A 15 1.22 17.61 24.04
C ASP A 15 1.13 18.83 23.11
N LEU A 16 0.43 18.65 22.00
CA LEU A 16 0.10 19.74 21.07
C LEU A 16 -1.21 20.46 21.43
N SER A 17 -1.97 19.96 22.40
CA SER A 17 -3.27 20.55 22.79
C SER A 17 -3.10 21.94 23.44
N ARG A 18 -1.91 22.21 24.01
CA ARG A 18 -1.55 23.51 24.60
C ARG A 18 -1.57 24.68 23.62
N PHE A 19 -1.49 24.41 22.31
CA PHE A 19 -1.48 25.43 21.26
C PHE A 19 -2.88 25.81 20.76
N TYR A 20 -3.93 25.18 21.29
CA TYR A 20 -5.31 25.49 20.92
C TYR A 20 -5.89 26.58 21.83
N SER A 21 -6.54 27.58 21.22
CA SER A 21 -7.33 28.58 21.93
C SER A 21 -8.68 28.02 22.34
N TRP A 22 -8.76 27.54 23.58
CA TRP A 22 -10.01 27.03 24.16
C TRP A 22 -11.12 28.07 24.18
N GLU A 23 -10.79 29.32 24.50
CA GLU A 23 -11.74 30.43 24.52
C GLU A 23 -12.32 30.70 23.13
N GLY A 24 -11.50 30.63 22.08
CA GLY A 24 -11.92 30.83 20.70
C GLY A 24 -12.71 29.66 20.09
N LEU A 25 -12.40 28.43 20.48
CA LEU A 25 -13.06 27.22 19.97
C LEU A 25 -14.40 26.93 20.66
N GLN A 26 -14.55 27.29 21.93
CA GLN A 26 -15.74 26.95 22.72
C GLN A 26 -17.07 27.46 22.11
N PRO A 27 -17.15 28.68 21.54
CA PRO A 27 -18.36 29.16 20.87
C PRO A 27 -18.75 28.36 19.62
N ILE A 28 -17.77 27.83 18.87
CA ILE A 28 -17.98 27.12 17.61
C ILE A 28 -17.96 25.58 17.76
N LYS A 29 -17.94 25.07 19.00
CA LYS A 29 -17.85 23.63 19.28
C LYS A 29 -18.93 22.79 18.57
N GLY A 30 -20.12 23.34 18.37
CA GLY A 30 -21.21 22.67 17.66
C GLY A 30 -20.87 22.37 16.20
N ASP A 31 -20.31 23.36 15.52
CA ASP A 31 -19.89 23.27 14.11
C ASP A 31 -18.71 22.29 13.97
N ILE A 32 -17.76 22.35 14.91
CA ILE A 32 -16.63 21.41 14.99
C ILE A 32 -17.11 19.96 15.14
N ILE A 33 -18.02 19.71 16.09
CA ILE A 33 -18.57 18.36 16.32
C ILE A 33 -19.32 17.88 15.07
N ALA A 34 -20.12 18.74 14.46
CA ALA A 34 -20.87 18.40 13.24
C ALA A 34 -19.93 18.08 12.07
N ALA A 35 -18.90 18.89 11.84
CA ALA A 35 -17.88 18.66 10.81
C ALA A 35 -17.10 17.35 11.06
N GLY A 36 -16.73 17.06 12.31
CA GLY A 36 -16.07 15.81 12.68
C GLY A 36 -16.94 14.57 12.44
N GLN A 37 -18.25 14.67 12.72
CA GLN A 37 -19.21 13.59 12.43
C GLN A 37 -19.37 13.35 10.92
N ALA A 38 -19.45 14.43 10.13
CA ALA A 38 -19.53 14.34 8.67
C ALA A 38 -18.28 13.65 8.09
N CYS A 39 -17.08 14.04 8.54
CA CYS A 39 -15.82 13.41 8.15
C CYS A 39 -15.81 11.90 8.46
N SER A 40 -16.19 11.53 9.69
CA SER A 40 -16.25 10.12 10.12
C SER A 40 -17.25 9.28 9.32
N ALA A 41 -18.38 9.87 8.91
CA ALA A 41 -19.40 9.18 8.13
C ALA A 41 -18.92 8.81 6.72
N CYS A 42 -18.09 9.65 6.09
CA CYS A 42 -17.53 9.39 4.77
C CYS A 42 -16.69 8.10 4.76
N TYR A 43 -15.81 7.91 5.74
CA TYR A 43 -14.93 6.73 5.82
C TYR A 43 -15.68 5.40 5.94
N LYS A 44 -16.81 5.36 6.65
CA LYS A 44 -17.63 4.13 6.76
C LYS A 44 -18.09 3.62 5.40
N ARG A 45 -18.49 4.52 4.49
CA ARG A 45 -18.90 4.16 3.13
C ARG A 45 -17.69 3.73 2.30
N VAL A 46 -16.58 4.47 2.40
CA VAL A 46 -15.32 4.15 1.71
C VAL A 46 -14.89 2.72 1.99
N TYR A 47 -14.76 2.34 3.26
CA TYR A 47 -14.27 1.01 3.61
C TYR A 47 -15.23 -0.12 3.20
N ARG A 48 -16.55 0.14 3.17
CA ARG A 48 -17.52 -0.84 2.63
C ARG A 48 -17.34 -1.05 1.13
N CYS A 49 -17.15 0.03 0.36
CA CYS A 49 -16.89 -0.06 -1.07
C CYS A 49 -15.57 -0.75 -1.37
N LEU A 50 -14.49 -0.40 -0.65
CA LEU A 50 -13.19 -1.05 -0.79
C LEU A 50 -13.26 -2.54 -0.41
N GLY A 51 -13.86 -2.88 0.73
CA GLY A 51 -14.03 -4.27 1.14
C GLY A 51 -14.76 -5.10 0.09
N ALA A 52 -15.90 -4.59 -0.42
CA ALA A 52 -16.64 -5.27 -1.49
C ALA A 52 -15.86 -5.40 -2.81
N ALA A 53 -15.02 -4.42 -3.14
CA ALA A 53 -14.13 -4.51 -4.30
C ALA A 53 -13.06 -5.59 -4.10
N GLY A 54 -12.46 -5.65 -2.90
CA GLY A 54 -11.47 -6.66 -2.52
C GLY A 54 -12.01 -8.08 -2.69
N GLU A 55 -13.20 -8.36 -2.15
CA GLU A 55 -13.87 -9.67 -2.28
C GLU A 55 -14.08 -10.09 -3.75
N LEU A 56 -14.48 -9.15 -4.61
CA LEU A 56 -14.65 -9.43 -6.04
C LEU A 56 -13.31 -9.70 -6.75
N LEU A 57 -12.24 -9.02 -6.34
CA LEU A 57 -10.89 -9.25 -6.88
C LEU A 57 -10.31 -10.58 -6.40
N GLU A 58 -10.66 -11.00 -5.18
CA GLU A 58 -10.32 -12.33 -4.65
C GLU A 58 -11.09 -13.43 -5.40
N ASP A 59 -12.39 -13.28 -5.65
CA ASP A 59 -13.15 -14.21 -6.51
C ASP A 59 -12.55 -14.29 -7.93
N VAL A 60 -12.12 -13.15 -8.51
CA VAL A 60 -11.44 -13.13 -9.81
C VAL A 60 -10.17 -13.97 -9.80
N HIS A 61 -9.36 -13.84 -8.75
CA HIS A 61 -8.15 -14.62 -8.55
C HIS A 61 -8.47 -16.12 -8.44
N ASP A 62 -9.32 -16.50 -7.50
CA ASP A 62 -9.66 -17.90 -7.22
C ASP A 62 -10.22 -18.61 -8.44
N ARG A 63 -10.96 -17.87 -9.26
CA ARG A 63 -11.60 -18.38 -10.47
C ARG A 63 -10.64 -18.66 -11.62
N VAL A 64 -9.46 -18.03 -11.64
CA VAL A 64 -8.40 -18.34 -12.62
C VAL A 64 -7.36 -19.31 -12.06
N THR A 65 -7.30 -19.47 -10.75
CA THR A 65 -6.39 -20.38 -10.05
C THR A 65 -6.69 -21.83 -10.41
N SER A 66 -5.63 -22.56 -10.74
CA SER A 66 -5.68 -24.00 -11.06
C SER A 66 -4.31 -24.61 -10.81
N ASP A 67 -4.25 -25.94 -10.62
CA ASP A 67 -2.99 -26.65 -10.39
C ASP A 67 -1.95 -26.38 -11.49
N LEU A 68 -2.41 -26.32 -12.74
CA LEU A 68 -1.54 -26.01 -13.88
C LEU A 68 -0.96 -24.59 -13.79
N LEU A 69 -1.77 -23.61 -13.38
CA LEU A 69 -1.32 -22.23 -13.20
C LEU A 69 -0.30 -22.15 -12.05
N THR A 70 -0.61 -22.76 -10.91
CA THR A 70 0.28 -22.84 -9.75
C THR A 70 1.64 -23.44 -10.13
N GLN A 71 1.64 -24.54 -10.89
CA GLN A 71 2.88 -25.16 -11.37
C GLN A 71 3.67 -24.25 -12.33
N LYS A 72 3.00 -23.52 -13.23
CA LYS A 72 3.65 -22.56 -14.14
C LYS A 72 4.30 -21.41 -13.38
N LEU A 73 3.61 -20.84 -12.40
CA LEU A 73 4.11 -19.75 -11.56
C LEU A 73 5.29 -20.22 -10.70
N ALA A 74 5.17 -21.38 -10.04
CA ALA A 74 6.26 -21.98 -9.27
C ALA A 74 7.51 -22.27 -10.12
N ARG A 75 7.33 -22.82 -11.33
CA ARG A 75 8.44 -23.04 -12.28
C ARG A 75 9.08 -21.72 -12.70
N ARG A 76 8.27 -20.67 -12.91
CA ARG A 76 8.76 -19.34 -13.26
C ARG A 76 9.56 -18.72 -12.11
N ALA A 77 9.02 -18.76 -10.88
CA ALA A 77 9.68 -18.29 -9.67
C ALA A 77 11.04 -18.98 -9.50
N ARG A 78 11.09 -20.32 -9.59
CA ARG A 78 12.34 -21.09 -9.48
C ARG A 78 13.40 -20.63 -10.49
N GLY A 79 13.00 -20.37 -11.73
CA GLY A 79 13.91 -19.88 -12.76
C GLY A 79 14.42 -18.44 -12.53
N ILE A 80 13.63 -17.60 -11.86
CA ILE A 80 14.05 -16.26 -11.43
C ILE A 80 15.01 -16.37 -10.25
N ILE A 81 14.63 -17.14 -9.22
CA ILE A 81 15.43 -17.37 -8.01
C ILE A 81 16.84 -17.83 -8.37
N LEU A 82 16.97 -18.88 -9.19
CA LEU A 82 18.28 -19.41 -9.61
C LEU A 82 19.14 -18.40 -10.39
N ARG A 83 18.51 -17.41 -11.04
CA ARG A 83 19.21 -16.43 -11.87
C ARG A 83 19.64 -15.20 -11.07
N GLU A 84 18.75 -14.71 -10.21
CA GLU A 84 18.86 -13.39 -9.61
C GLU A 84 19.33 -13.45 -8.14
N LEU A 85 18.97 -14.51 -7.40
CA LEU A 85 19.18 -14.59 -5.94
C LEU A 85 20.37 -15.51 -5.62
N LYS A 86 21.58 -14.94 -5.66
CA LYS A 86 22.81 -15.64 -5.26
C LYS A 86 23.03 -15.45 -3.75
N PRO A 87 23.42 -16.49 -2.99
CA PRO A 87 23.72 -16.35 -1.57
C PRO A 87 24.77 -15.27 -1.30
N VAL A 88 24.47 -14.37 -0.35
CA VAL A 88 25.37 -13.27 0.06
C VAL A 88 25.87 -13.44 1.49
N ALA A 89 25.13 -14.16 2.34
CA ALA A 89 25.51 -14.42 3.72
C ALA A 89 25.09 -15.82 4.18
N ALA A 90 25.70 -16.29 5.27
CA ALA A 90 25.30 -17.52 5.96
C ALA A 90 24.10 -17.31 6.90
N ALA A 91 23.78 -16.06 7.23
CA ALA A 91 22.62 -15.69 8.05
C ALA A 91 21.39 -15.41 7.17
N PRO A 92 20.16 -15.61 7.71
CA PRO A 92 18.95 -15.17 7.05
C PRO A 92 18.96 -13.66 6.77
N GLY A 93 18.32 -13.29 5.67
CA GLY A 93 18.10 -11.92 5.26
C GLY A 93 17.09 -11.20 6.15
N VAL A 94 16.86 -9.93 5.84
CA VAL A 94 15.96 -9.06 6.61
C VAL A 94 14.78 -8.65 5.73
N GLU A 95 13.57 -8.83 6.25
CA GLU A 95 12.35 -8.33 5.64
C GLU A 95 11.99 -6.96 6.24
N HIS A 96 11.80 -5.98 5.37
CA HIS A 96 11.16 -4.71 5.69
C HIS A 96 9.81 -4.63 4.99
N GLN A 97 8.81 -4.04 5.61
CA GLN A 97 7.50 -3.84 4.98
C GLN A 97 7.28 -2.40 4.58
N GLY A 98 6.72 -2.18 3.39
CA GLY A 98 6.36 -0.84 2.92
C GLY A 98 5.36 -0.87 1.77
N PHE A 99 4.30 -0.09 1.86
CA PHE A 99 3.33 0.05 0.78
C PHE A 99 3.85 0.98 -0.32
N LEU A 100 3.80 0.51 -1.57
CA LEU A 100 4.10 1.34 -2.75
C LEU A 100 2.85 1.90 -3.40
N SER A 101 1.70 1.29 -3.16
CA SER A 101 0.42 1.64 -3.77
C SER A 101 -0.63 1.92 -2.71
N ALA A 102 -1.55 2.83 -2.99
CA ALA A 102 -2.67 3.16 -2.12
C ALA A 102 -3.89 3.63 -2.92
N VAL A 103 -5.10 3.41 -2.39
CA VAL A 103 -6.32 4.07 -2.86
C VAL A 103 -6.51 5.35 -2.05
N THR A 104 -6.46 6.50 -2.72
CA THR A 104 -6.49 7.83 -2.10
C THR A 104 -7.63 8.69 -2.66
N TYR A 105 -7.84 9.88 -2.09
CA TYR A 105 -8.77 10.87 -2.65
C TYR A 105 -8.36 11.36 -4.06
N GLN A 106 -7.07 11.24 -4.41
CA GLN A 106 -6.54 11.55 -5.74
C GLN A 106 -6.75 10.40 -6.74
N GLY A 107 -7.22 9.26 -6.27
CA GLY A 107 -7.34 8.01 -7.02
C GLY A 107 -6.39 6.93 -6.50
N SER A 108 -6.31 5.83 -7.24
CA SER A 108 -5.28 4.81 -7.01
C SER A 108 -3.92 5.37 -7.44
N VAL A 109 -2.98 5.41 -6.50
CA VAL A 109 -1.62 5.95 -6.70
C VAL A 109 -0.63 4.84 -6.44
N THR A 110 0.45 4.81 -7.23
CA THR A 110 1.63 4.00 -6.97
C THR A 110 2.86 4.90 -7.06
N ILE A 111 3.74 4.83 -6.06
CA ILE A 111 4.93 5.67 -5.93
C ILE A 111 6.12 4.93 -6.56
N TRP A 112 6.26 5.06 -7.89
CA TRP A 112 7.29 4.38 -8.66
C TRP A 112 8.69 4.92 -8.40
N GLU A 113 8.79 6.18 -7.96
CA GLU A 113 10.03 6.86 -7.61
C GLU A 113 10.81 6.10 -6.52
N THR A 114 10.08 5.48 -5.57
CA THR A 114 10.68 4.64 -4.52
C THR A 114 11.36 3.40 -5.10
N VAL A 115 10.82 2.83 -6.18
CA VAL A 115 11.42 1.70 -6.88
C VAL A 115 12.64 2.16 -7.67
N GLU A 116 12.53 3.26 -8.40
CA GLU A 116 13.61 3.84 -9.22
C GLU A 116 14.84 4.20 -8.39
N ALA A 117 14.63 4.72 -7.18
CA ALA A 117 15.71 5.06 -6.26
C ALA A 117 16.47 3.83 -5.73
N GLN A 118 15.86 2.65 -5.75
CA GLN A 118 16.39 1.44 -5.10
C GLN A 118 16.75 0.32 -6.08
N ALA A 119 16.27 0.37 -7.33
CA ALA A 119 16.47 -0.71 -8.30
C ALA A 119 16.66 -0.19 -9.74
N GLY A 120 17.81 -0.51 -10.32
CA GLY A 120 18.08 -0.27 -11.75
C GLY A 120 17.55 -1.37 -12.66
N ARG A 121 17.19 -2.55 -12.11
CA ARG A 121 16.62 -3.67 -12.87
C ARG A 121 15.22 -3.98 -12.38
N VAL A 122 14.23 -3.74 -13.23
CA VAL A 122 12.82 -3.95 -12.88
C VAL A 122 12.21 -5.10 -13.68
N TYR A 123 11.71 -6.11 -12.96
CA TYR A 123 10.79 -7.11 -13.48
C TYR A 123 9.37 -6.57 -13.38
N GLU A 124 8.78 -6.23 -14.52
CA GLU A 124 7.37 -5.83 -14.60
C GLU A 124 6.50 -7.09 -14.70
N LEU A 125 5.59 -7.26 -13.76
CA LEU A 125 4.59 -8.32 -13.71
C LEU A 125 3.26 -7.72 -14.18
N TRP A 126 2.90 -7.98 -15.43
CA TRP A 126 1.59 -7.58 -15.96
C TRP A 126 0.54 -8.56 -15.47
N ASP A 127 -0.36 -8.07 -14.60
CA ASP A 127 -1.31 -8.89 -13.86
C ASP A 127 -2.66 -8.19 -13.69
N SER A 128 -3.68 -8.79 -14.29
CA SER A 128 -5.07 -8.33 -14.20
C SER A 128 -5.92 -9.18 -13.26
N TYR A 129 -5.38 -10.27 -12.72
CA TYR A 129 -6.14 -11.28 -11.97
C TYR A 129 -5.59 -11.55 -10.57
N GLY A 130 -4.64 -10.74 -10.10
CA GLY A 130 -4.06 -10.86 -8.76
C GLY A 130 -3.14 -12.07 -8.60
N LEU A 131 -2.45 -12.51 -9.64
CA LEU A 131 -1.53 -13.65 -9.62
C LEU A 131 -0.13 -13.33 -9.08
N ALA A 132 0.20 -12.05 -8.90
CA ALA A 132 1.53 -11.61 -8.52
C ALA A 132 2.02 -12.24 -7.21
N HIS A 133 1.16 -12.30 -6.19
CA HIS A 133 1.49 -12.89 -4.89
C HIS A 133 2.05 -14.31 -5.02
N ASP A 134 1.44 -15.16 -5.85
CA ASP A 134 1.83 -16.56 -6.04
C ASP A 134 3.23 -16.71 -6.67
N LEU A 135 3.63 -15.71 -7.47
CA LEU A 135 4.98 -15.63 -8.02
C LEU A 135 5.98 -15.03 -7.00
N LEU A 136 5.56 -14.00 -6.28
CA LEU A 136 6.42 -13.20 -5.40
C LEU A 136 6.71 -13.90 -4.07
N ALA A 137 5.74 -14.58 -3.45
CA ALA A 137 5.91 -15.26 -2.17
C ALA A 137 7.10 -16.24 -2.14
N PRO A 138 7.29 -17.16 -3.12
CA PRO A 138 8.48 -18.01 -3.16
C PRO A 138 9.77 -17.23 -3.45
N ILE A 139 9.71 -16.10 -4.16
CA ILE A 139 10.88 -15.24 -4.42
C ILE A 139 11.32 -14.53 -3.13
N LEU A 140 10.38 -13.98 -2.34
CA LEU A 140 10.64 -13.39 -1.04
C LEU A 140 11.29 -14.42 -0.10
N ALA A 141 10.66 -15.60 0.03
CA ALA A 141 11.17 -16.67 0.90
C ALA A 141 12.59 -17.09 0.51
N ALA A 142 12.86 -17.26 -0.79
CA ALA A 142 14.20 -17.58 -1.27
C ALA A 142 15.20 -16.45 -1.00
N GLY A 143 14.80 -15.19 -1.21
CA GLY A 143 15.60 -14.01 -0.96
C GLY A 143 16.11 -13.93 0.47
N LEU A 144 15.19 -14.08 1.43
CA LEU A 144 15.50 -14.13 2.85
C LEU A 144 16.39 -15.34 3.18
N ALA A 145 16.10 -16.51 2.63
CA ALA A 145 16.93 -17.70 2.86
C ALA A 145 18.37 -17.56 2.32
N THR A 146 18.58 -16.70 1.31
CA THR A 146 19.90 -16.41 0.73
C THR A 146 20.62 -15.20 1.36
N GLY A 147 20.05 -14.59 2.40
CA GLY A 147 20.68 -13.50 3.15
C GLY A 147 20.41 -12.09 2.62
N HIS A 148 19.47 -11.92 1.69
CA HIS A 148 19.17 -10.61 1.09
C HIS A 148 18.29 -9.73 1.98
N GLN A 149 18.47 -8.42 1.86
CA GLN A 149 17.49 -7.46 2.37
C GLN A 149 16.35 -7.30 1.36
N VAL A 150 15.12 -7.39 1.83
CA VAL A 150 13.94 -7.34 0.96
C VAL A 150 12.93 -6.36 1.53
N VAL A 151 12.48 -5.41 0.72
CA VAL A 151 11.28 -4.62 0.99
C VAL A 151 10.10 -5.38 0.41
N ALA A 152 9.31 -6.01 1.27
CA ALA A 152 8.06 -6.64 0.94
C ALA A 152 6.96 -5.57 0.86
N CYS A 153 6.32 -5.46 -0.31
CA CYS A 153 5.30 -4.43 -0.55
C CYS A 153 3.93 -5.08 -0.68
N PRO A 154 3.06 -4.98 0.35
CA PRO A 154 1.75 -5.59 0.30
C PRO A 154 0.79 -4.87 -0.66
N ASP A 155 -0.24 -5.59 -1.08
CA ASP A 155 -1.38 -5.00 -1.81
C ASP A 155 -2.23 -4.17 -0.85
N PRO A 156 -2.53 -2.88 -1.13
CA PRO A 156 -3.38 -2.07 -0.26
C PRO A 156 -4.81 -2.60 -0.10
N MET A 157 -5.31 -3.40 -1.04
CA MET A 157 -6.63 -4.03 -1.00
C MET A 157 -6.61 -5.43 -0.39
N ALA A 158 -5.44 -6.04 -0.26
CA ALA A 158 -5.23 -7.35 0.36
C ALA A 158 -3.87 -7.39 1.09
N PRO A 159 -3.73 -6.76 2.27
CA PRO A 159 -2.43 -6.58 2.95
C PRO A 159 -1.68 -7.87 3.32
N GLN A 160 -2.36 -9.01 3.32
CA GLN A 160 -1.78 -10.34 3.49
C GLN A 160 -1.07 -10.86 2.22
N ARG A 161 -1.23 -10.18 1.08
CA ARG A 161 -0.69 -10.55 -0.22
C ARG A 161 0.37 -9.55 -0.66
N LEU A 162 1.33 -10.04 -1.44
CA LEU A 162 2.40 -9.22 -2.00
C LEU A 162 1.95 -8.61 -3.33
N ALA A 163 2.11 -7.30 -3.47
CA ALA A 163 1.98 -6.60 -4.73
C ALA A 163 3.34 -6.35 -5.39
N HIS A 164 4.40 -6.07 -4.61
CA HIS A 164 5.74 -5.81 -5.15
C HIS A 164 6.82 -6.34 -4.21
N LEU A 165 8.05 -6.46 -4.73
CA LEU A 165 9.26 -6.72 -3.95
C LEU A 165 10.38 -5.81 -4.44
N ILE A 166 11.19 -5.28 -3.51
CA ILE A 166 12.44 -4.59 -3.82
C ILE A 166 13.58 -5.29 -3.09
N PHE A 167 14.66 -5.58 -3.80
CA PHE A 167 15.93 -6.11 -3.30
C PHE A 167 16.99 -5.01 -3.50
N PRO A 168 17.18 -4.09 -2.53
CA PRO A 168 18.05 -2.93 -2.70
C PRO A 168 19.51 -3.33 -2.97
N ASP A 169 19.99 -4.35 -2.27
CA ASP A 169 21.36 -4.89 -2.40
C ASP A 169 21.65 -5.51 -3.78
N LEU A 170 20.61 -5.99 -4.47
CA LEU A 170 20.69 -6.53 -5.83
C LEU A 170 20.38 -5.51 -6.93
N SER A 171 19.99 -4.28 -6.54
CA SER A 171 19.41 -3.27 -7.43
C SER A 171 18.31 -3.86 -8.32
N LEU A 172 17.41 -4.63 -7.71
CA LEU A 172 16.40 -5.45 -8.39
C LEU A 172 15.03 -5.23 -7.77
N ALA A 173 14.00 -5.05 -8.60
CA ALA A 173 12.62 -4.98 -8.14
C ALA A 173 11.69 -5.84 -8.99
N PHE A 174 10.61 -6.31 -8.37
CA PHE A 174 9.48 -6.95 -9.01
C PHE A 174 8.25 -6.10 -8.76
N VAL A 175 7.70 -5.49 -9.81
CA VAL A 175 6.55 -4.59 -9.69
C VAL A 175 5.35 -5.15 -10.42
N THR A 176 4.22 -5.23 -9.74
CA THR A 176 2.95 -5.56 -10.37
C THR A 176 2.33 -4.33 -11.01
N SER A 177 1.90 -4.47 -12.26
CA SER A 177 1.30 -3.39 -13.04
C SER A 177 0.16 -3.93 -13.90
N ASN A 178 -0.70 -3.01 -14.34
CA ASN A 178 -1.81 -3.31 -15.24
C ASN A 178 -2.19 -2.06 -16.04
N ALA A 179 -3.32 -2.09 -16.74
CA ALA A 179 -3.77 -0.97 -17.55
C ALA A 179 -4.10 0.30 -16.73
N ALA A 180 -4.49 0.16 -15.45
CA ALA A 180 -4.81 1.29 -14.57
C ALA A 180 -3.56 1.88 -13.91
N ALA A 181 -2.57 1.05 -13.55
CA ALA A 181 -1.30 1.47 -12.98
C ALA A 181 -0.14 0.83 -13.77
N PRO A 182 0.19 1.35 -14.97
CA PRO A 182 1.29 0.84 -15.77
C PRO A 182 2.63 1.25 -15.15
N TRP A 183 3.63 0.38 -15.27
CA TRP A 183 5.02 0.78 -15.03
C TRP A 183 5.45 1.80 -16.12
N PRO A 184 5.93 3.01 -15.75
CA PRO A 184 6.12 4.10 -16.70
C PRO A 184 7.37 3.98 -17.56
N HIS A 185 8.28 3.04 -17.23
CA HIS A 185 9.58 2.91 -17.90
C HIS A 185 9.72 1.60 -18.70
N HIS A 186 10.81 1.49 -19.44
CA HIS A 186 11.20 0.22 -20.03
C HIS A 186 11.65 -0.75 -18.94
N PRO A 187 10.99 -1.92 -18.79
CA PRO A 187 11.39 -2.89 -17.80
C PRO A 187 12.65 -3.64 -18.24
N TYR A 188 13.46 -4.10 -17.28
CA TYR A 188 14.53 -5.05 -17.54
C TYR A 188 13.96 -6.37 -18.10
N ARG A 189 12.83 -6.83 -17.54
CA ARG A 189 12.04 -7.94 -18.09
C ARG A 189 10.56 -7.73 -17.84
N ARG A 190 9.72 -8.09 -18.81
CA ARG A 190 8.25 -8.11 -18.67
C ARG A 190 7.73 -9.55 -18.62
N LEU A 191 6.93 -9.85 -17.61
CA LEU A 191 6.23 -11.12 -17.46
C LEU A 191 4.73 -10.85 -17.56
N ARG A 192 4.06 -11.52 -18.49
CA ARG A 192 2.60 -11.45 -18.60
C ARG A 192 1.99 -12.59 -17.80
N LEU A 193 1.58 -12.31 -16.56
CA LEU A 193 0.99 -13.33 -15.69
C LEU A 193 -0.37 -13.78 -16.24
N ASP A 194 -1.13 -12.85 -16.81
CA ASP A 194 -2.39 -13.12 -17.53
C ASP A 194 -2.25 -14.22 -18.59
N ALA A 195 -1.09 -14.32 -19.24
CA ALA A 195 -0.85 -15.30 -20.30
C ALA A 195 -0.54 -16.71 -19.75
N MET A 196 -0.33 -16.85 -18.45
CA MET A 196 -0.11 -18.15 -17.79
C MET A 196 -1.42 -18.85 -17.44
N VAL A 197 -2.50 -18.09 -17.29
CA VAL A 197 -3.86 -18.60 -17.03
C VAL A 197 -4.23 -19.64 -18.08
N ASP A 198 -4.85 -20.72 -17.62
CA ASP A 198 -5.33 -21.79 -18.50
C ASP A 198 -6.35 -21.23 -19.51
N ARG A 199 -6.20 -21.59 -20.79
CA ARG A 199 -7.04 -21.05 -21.87
C ARG A 199 -8.49 -21.51 -21.77
N GLU A 200 -8.75 -22.73 -21.32
CA GLU A 200 -10.08 -23.28 -21.15
C GLU A 200 -10.76 -22.66 -19.93
N VAL A 201 -10.04 -22.56 -18.81
CA VAL A 201 -10.50 -21.84 -17.60
C VAL A 201 -10.83 -20.40 -17.94
N TYR A 202 -9.94 -19.68 -18.65
CA TYR A 202 -10.20 -18.31 -19.06
C TYR A 202 -11.42 -18.19 -19.97
N ARG A 203 -11.56 -19.05 -20.99
CA ARG A 203 -12.68 -18.99 -21.94
C ARG A 203 -14.02 -19.24 -21.27
N SER A 204 -14.13 -20.24 -20.42
CA SER A 204 -15.37 -20.54 -19.67
C SER A 204 -15.71 -19.43 -18.68
N SER A 205 -14.71 -18.67 -18.25
CA SER A 205 -14.84 -17.69 -17.17
C SER A 205 -14.91 -16.23 -17.59
N ARG A 206 -14.52 -15.92 -18.82
CA ARG A 206 -14.31 -14.57 -19.32
C ARG A 206 -15.45 -13.59 -19.05
N PRO A 207 -16.74 -13.93 -19.27
CA PRO A 207 -17.83 -12.99 -19.00
C PRO A 207 -17.92 -12.60 -17.52
N ARG A 208 -17.74 -13.57 -16.61
CA ARG A 208 -17.79 -13.35 -15.17
C ARG A 208 -16.58 -12.56 -14.67
N LEU A 209 -15.38 -12.89 -15.15
CA LEU A 209 -14.15 -12.14 -14.80
C LEU A 209 -14.30 -10.66 -15.16
N ARG A 210 -14.75 -10.36 -16.39
CA ARG A 210 -14.97 -8.99 -16.84
C ARG A 210 -16.05 -8.27 -16.03
N PHE A 211 -17.13 -8.97 -15.68
CA PHE A 211 -18.18 -8.42 -14.85
C PHE A 211 -17.64 -8.06 -13.45
N ALA A 212 -17.00 -9.01 -12.78
CA ALA A 212 -16.43 -8.81 -11.45
C ALA A 212 -15.41 -7.67 -11.43
N GLN A 213 -14.45 -7.64 -12.37
CA GLN A 213 -13.49 -6.55 -12.50
C GLN A 213 -14.16 -5.19 -12.72
N LYS A 214 -15.20 -5.12 -13.56
CA LYS A 214 -15.92 -3.87 -13.81
C LYS A 214 -16.68 -3.38 -12.58
N VAL A 215 -17.31 -4.29 -11.83
CA VAL A 215 -18.02 -3.96 -10.59
C VAL A 215 -17.02 -3.55 -9.51
N ALA A 216 -15.91 -4.26 -9.36
CA ALA A 216 -14.84 -3.92 -8.43
C ALA A 216 -14.28 -2.52 -8.73
N GLN A 217 -13.99 -2.20 -10.00
CA GLN A 217 -13.54 -0.87 -10.38
C GLN A 217 -14.58 0.21 -10.04
N ALA A 218 -15.86 -0.01 -10.34
CA ALA A 218 -16.91 0.94 -9.99
C ALA A 218 -17.02 1.16 -8.46
N LEU A 219 -16.78 0.12 -7.66
CA LEU A 219 -16.73 0.24 -6.20
C LEU A 219 -15.50 1.01 -5.71
N VAL A 220 -14.33 0.79 -6.32
CA VAL A 220 -13.13 1.58 -6.05
C VAL A 220 -13.34 3.05 -6.42
N ASP A 221 -13.95 3.34 -7.57
CA ASP A 221 -14.27 4.71 -7.98
C ASP A 221 -15.22 5.39 -6.98
N GLN A 222 -16.25 4.68 -6.51
CA GLN A 222 -17.15 5.15 -5.46
C GLN A 222 -16.44 5.38 -4.12
N ALA A 223 -15.46 4.54 -3.78
CA ALA A 223 -14.63 4.74 -2.60
C ALA A 223 -13.75 5.98 -2.74
N ILE A 224 -13.15 6.21 -3.90
CA ILE A 224 -12.35 7.41 -4.20
C ILE A 224 -13.21 8.68 -4.07
N ASP A 225 -14.44 8.67 -4.60
CA ASP A 225 -15.39 9.78 -4.40
C ASP A 225 -15.73 10.01 -2.93
N GLY A 226 -15.91 8.93 -2.16
CA GLY A 226 -16.07 8.99 -0.72
C GLY A 226 -14.85 9.59 -0.01
N LEU A 227 -13.64 9.27 -0.45
CA LEU A 227 -12.39 9.84 0.07
C LEU A 227 -12.26 11.33 -0.28
N ARG A 228 -12.71 11.76 -1.46
CA ARG A 228 -12.77 13.20 -1.80
C ARG A 228 -13.72 13.95 -0.89
N GLN A 229 -14.88 13.38 -0.59
CA GLN A 229 -15.82 13.96 0.38
C GLN A 229 -15.22 14.00 1.79
N ALA A 230 -14.52 12.93 2.21
CA ALA A 230 -13.82 12.90 3.48
C ALA A 230 -12.74 13.99 3.57
N LYS A 231 -11.94 14.16 2.51
CA LYS A 231 -10.94 15.24 2.41
C LYS A 231 -11.58 16.62 2.50
N ALA A 232 -12.67 16.86 1.77
CA ALA A 232 -13.38 18.15 1.84
C ALA A 232 -13.97 18.42 3.23
N ALA A 233 -14.53 17.40 3.89
CA ALA A 233 -15.04 17.51 5.26
C ALA A 233 -13.90 17.74 6.26
N HIS A 234 -12.75 17.10 6.06
CA HIS A 234 -11.54 17.32 6.85
C HIS A 234 -11.01 18.75 6.67
N ASP A 235 -10.93 19.26 5.44
CA ASP A 235 -10.47 20.62 5.14
C ASP A 235 -11.38 21.68 5.78
N ASN A 236 -12.69 21.42 5.79
CA ASN A 236 -13.63 22.27 6.52
C ASN A 236 -13.40 22.23 8.04
N LEU A 237 -13.13 21.04 8.59
CA LEU A 237 -12.80 20.90 10.01
C LEU A 237 -11.49 21.64 10.34
N GLU A 238 -10.45 21.49 9.53
CA GLU A 238 -9.20 22.24 9.66
C GLU A 238 -9.44 23.75 9.59
N ALA A 239 -10.26 24.22 8.66
CA ALA A 239 -10.59 25.65 8.54
C ALA A 239 -11.27 26.22 9.80
N LEU A 240 -12.06 25.42 10.52
CA LEU A 240 -12.65 25.82 11.81
C LEU A 240 -11.60 25.90 12.92
N TYR A 241 -10.58 25.05 12.90
CA TYR A 241 -9.53 25.02 13.92
C TYR A 241 -8.40 26.02 13.66
N ASN A 242 -7.96 26.19 12.40
CA ASN A 242 -6.76 26.94 12.03
C ASN A 242 -6.67 28.34 12.64
N PRO A 243 -7.75 29.16 12.72
CA PRO A 243 -7.69 30.48 13.33
C PRO A 243 -7.38 30.46 14.84
N TYR A 244 -7.52 29.30 15.48
CA TYR A 244 -7.42 29.11 16.93
C TYR A 244 -6.25 28.20 17.32
N VAL A 245 -5.30 27.97 16.40
CA VAL A 245 -4.09 27.18 16.66
C VAL A 245 -2.86 28.09 16.53
N ASP A 246 -2.00 28.09 17.55
CA ASP A 246 -0.66 28.67 17.49
C ASP A 246 0.29 27.73 16.72
N PHE A 247 0.32 27.88 15.40
CA PHE A 247 1.16 27.06 14.53
C PHE A 247 2.66 27.31 14.73
N ASP A 248 3.08 28.53 15.09
CA ASP A 248 4.49 28.82 15.34
C ASP A 248 5.00 27.99 16.54
N GLY A 249 4.22 27.93 17.62
CA GLY A 249 4.51 27.08 18.76
C GLY A 249 4.50 25.58 18.43
N VAL A 250 3.57 25.14 17.57
CA VAL A 250 3.52 23.75 17.07
C VAL A 250 4.78 23.41 16.28
N TYR A 251 5.18 24.23 15.33
CA TYR A 251 6.36 23.98 14.49
C TYR A 251 7.65 24.00 15.30
N GLN A 252 7.82 24.95 16.23
CA GLN A 252 8.97 24.95 17.13
C GLN A 252 9.06 23.68 17.97
N THR A 253 7.92 23.18 18.46
CA THR A 253 7.89 21.90 19.20
C THR A 253 8.24 20.74 18.28
N ALA A 254 7.73 20.73 17.04
CA ALA A 254 8.02 19.69 16.07
C ALA A 254 9.52 19.64 15.73
N ASP A 255 10.17 20.79 15.51
CA ASP A 255 11.60 20.89 15.22
C ASP A 255 12.44 20.38 16.40
N GLN A 256 12.10 20.77 17.63
CA GLN A 256 12.78 20.28 18.84
C GLN A 256 12.68 18.75 18.96
N VAL A 257 11.48 18.19 18.74
CA VAL A 257 11.28 16.74 18.79
C VAL A 257 12.02 16.02 17.66
N ALA A 258 12.07 16.60 16.46
CA ALA A 258 12.80 16.04 15.34
C ALA A 258 14.31 16.01 15.61
N GLU A 259 14.89 17.11 16.12
CA GLU A 259 16.30 17.16 16.54
C GLU A 259 16.63 16.09 17.57
N GLU A 260 15.78 15.92 18.59
CA GLU A 260 15.94 14.87 19.60
C GLU A 260 15.98 13.48 18.94
N ILE A 261 15.01 13.16 18.08
CA ILE A 261 14.93 11.85 17.41
C ILE A 261 16.18 11.58 16.55
N PHE A 262 16.62 12.56 15.76
CA PHE A 262 17.77 12.40 14.87
C PHE A 262 19.12 12.42 15.62
N SER A 263 19.14 12.87 16.88
CA SER A 263 20.33 12.83 17.74
C SER A 263 20.53 11.50 18.48
N LEU A 264 19.52 10.61 18.49
CA LEU A 264 19.61 9.32 19.16
C LEU A 264 20.62 8.39 18.46
N PRO A 265 21.47 7.68 19.21
CA PRO A 265 22.38 6.69 18.62
C PRO A 265 21.58 5.57 17.94
N GLN A 266 21.92 5.25 16.69
CA GLN A 266 21.33 4.17 15.89
C GLN A 266 21.76 2.78 16.38
#